data_AF-A0A066Y1F5-F1
#
_entry.id   AF-A0A066Y1F5-F1
#
_cell.length_a   1.000
_cell.length_b   1.000
_cell.length_c   1.000
_cell.angle_alpha   90.00
_cell.angle_beta   90.00
_cell.angle_gamma   90.00
#
_symmetry.space_group_name_H-M   'P 1'
#
loop_
_entity.id
_entity.type
_entity.pdbx_description
1 polymer ?
#
loop_
_entity_poly.entity_id
_entity_poly.type
_entity_poly.pdbx_seq_one_letter_code
_entity_poly.pdbx_strand_id
1 'polypeptide(L)'
;MAKTRSTKSAPAAKTESTNASSTAKYSLPKESSNAPKLFIIPKKVAKEARIVSLPNPRYSKPTRYLLCPDTGIYEFTKIAAPKTTPRSWLIETPAGNLDRLEPKDGLQVEAHVTNGADLFVATPFDPLFLLVPGLLSPPNAKTPETKRLFLSSDDHFDALSTSSSHLSEALRCPKIRALLESRMESISDTVDAGEEKMYRLSEKKLVLEILSKARSMSSKGLPASMEEKFIKKALEAPIQVQKSQAVAVKQAPETTTDGLNTSTSKNDPGESQSSVLTEDSTTTGGSNASTAATSVATESAEETVWSAIHASGEVTSLQRLRIAFNFICSSYIETETTTNLKELLSDKETSGVDFSPLDDYLAQLTKLRAEAASSRSMADYSRKRMLDEEEEEARAEKKRKMEEEKKKKASQTLGVKALEKVNTKGMKKMTDFFKKK
;
A
#
# COMPACT_ATOMS: atom_id res chain seq x y z
N MET A 1 -23.51 -57.32 34.63
CA MET A 1 -22.33 -58.21 34.59
C MET A 1 -21.94 -58.36 33.13
N ALA A 2 -20.73 -58.16 32.61
CA ALA A 2 -19.39 -58.05 33.17
C ALA A 2 -18.52 -57.07 32.34
N LYS A 3 -17.44 -56.57 32.95
CA LYS A 3 -16.39 -55.67 32.41
C LYS A 3 -15.40 -56.39 31.48
N THR A 4 -14.54 -55.58 30.85
CA THR A 4 -13.12 -55.80 30.42
C THR A 4 -12.91 -55.90 28.90
N ARG A 5 -11.87 -55.33 28.26
CA ARG A 5 -10.77 -54.40 28.62
C ARG A 5 -10.11 -53.93 27.30
N SER A 6 -9.58 -52.71 27.31
CA SER A 6 -8.81 -52.07 26.25
C SER A 6 -7.55 -52.84 25.84
N THR A 7 -7.19 -52.75 24.55
CA THR A 7 -5.85 -53.06 24.04
C THR A 7 -5.27 -51.87 23.27
N LYS A 8 -3.96 -51.73 23.43
CA LYS A 8 -3.10 -50.56 23.25
C LYS A 8 -2.71 -50.41 21.76
N SER A 9 -2.82 -49.20 21.21
CA SER A 9 -2.34 -48.88 19.86
C SER A 9 -0.80 -48.77 19.84
N ALA A 10 -0.14 -49.53 18.98
CA ALA A 10 1.26 -49.37 18.63
C ALA A 10 1.45 -48.15 17.69
N PRO A 11 2.62 -47.47 17.72
CA PRO A 11 2.81 -46.24 16.96
C PRO A 11 3.02 -46.52 15.46
N ALA A 12 2.24 -45.82 14.64
CA ALA A 12 2.37 -45.82 13.19
C ALA A 12 3.71 -45.20 12.78
N ALA A 13 4.47 -45.96 11.99
CA ALA A 13 5.65 -45.46 11.29
C ALA A 13 5.24 -44.33 10.34
N LYS A 14 5.99 -43.22 10.41
CA LYS A 14 5.86 -42.07 9.51
C LYS A 14 6.05 -42.53 8.07
N THR A 15 4.98 -42.47 7.28
CA THR A 15 5.06 -42.56 5.83
C THR A 15 5.66 -41.25 5.34
N GLU A 16 6.95 -41.29 4.98
CA GLU A 16 7.58 -40.23 4.20
C GLU A 16 6.81 -40.08 2.88
N SER A 17 6.28 -38.88 2.66
CA SER A 17 5.70 -38.47 1.40
C SER A 17 6.78 -38.51 0.33
N THR A 18 6.73 -39.55 -0.49
CA THR A 18 7.45 -39.68 -1.76
C THR A 18 7.08 -38.49 -2.65
N ASN A 19 7.93 -37.46 -2.66
CA ASN A 19 7.90 -36.46 -3.71
C ASN A 19 8.22 -37.16 -5.03
N ALA A 20 7.26 -37.11 -5.94
CA ALA A 20 7.39 -37.61 -7.30
C ALA A 20 8.62 -36.94 -7.96
N SER A 21 9.65 -37.75 -8.18
CA SER A 21 10.82 -37.42 -8.97
C SER A 21 10.35 -37.14 -10.40
N SER A 22 10.35 -35.86 -10.79
CA SER A 22 10.41 -35.52 -12.20
C SER A 22 11.83 -35.86 -12.66
N THR A 23 11.95 -36.93 -13.43
CA THR A 23 13.22 -37.37 -13.99
C THR A 23 13.67 -36.37 -15.06
N ALA A 24 14.42 -35.35 -14.62
CA ALA A 24 15.12 -34.48 -15.53
C ALA A 24 16.08 -35.32 -16.39
N LYS A 25 15.90 -35.28 -17.73
CA LYS A 25 16.75 -36.00 -18.70
C LYS A 25 18.22 -35.55 -18.67
N TYR A 26 18.52 -34.47 -17.96
CA TYR A 26 19.84 -33.89 -17.82
C TYR A 26 20.16 -33.71 -16.34
N SER A 27 21.24 -34.34 -15.89
CA SER A 27 21.81 -34.09 -14.56
C SER A 27 22.67 -32.83 -14.66
N LEU A 28 22.29 -31.77 -13.94
CA LEU A 28 23.09 -30.57 -13.86
C LEU A 28 24.36 -30.84 -13.02
N PRO A 29 25.49 -30.19 -13.35
CA PRO A 29 26.68 -30.22 -12.50
C PRO A 29 26.32 -29.83 -11.06
N LYS A 30 27.00 -30.44 -10.09
CA LYS A 30 26.83 -30.11 -8.67
C LYS A 30 27.12 -28.63 -8.46
N GLU A 31 26.21 -27.93 -7.79
CA GLU A 31 26.35 -26.49 -7.49
C GLU A 31 27.73 -26.21 -6.86
N SER A 32 28.41 -25.18 -7.36
CA SER A 32 29.67 -24.73 -6.77
C SER A 32 29.43 -24.30 -5.33
N SER A 33 30.21 -24.79 -4.37
CA SER A 33 30.06 -24.44 -2.95
C SER A 33 30.24 -22.94 -2.68
N ASN A 34 30.90 -22.21 -3.57
CA ASN A 34 31.15 -20.77 -3.50
C ASN A 34 30.61 -20.06 -4.74
N ALA A 35 29.29 -20.05 -4.93
CA ALA A 35 28.69 -19.29 -6.03
C ALA A 35 28.98 -17.77 -5.87
N PRO A 36 29.41 -17.08 -6.94
CA PRO A 36 29.64 -15.64 -6.90
C PRO A 36 28.36 -14.88 -6.58
N LYS A 37 28.51 -13.76 -5.85
CA LYS A 37 27.41 -12.85 -5.50
C LYS A 37 27.70 -11.48 -6.10
N LEU A 38 26.67 -10.84 -6.66
CA LEU A 38 26.81 -9.52 -7.27
C LEU A 38 26.56 -8.42 -6.23
N PHE A 39 27.49 -7.48 -6.15
CA PHE A 39 27.40 -6.30 -5.30
C PHE A 39 27.58 -5.03 -6.11
N ILE A 40 26.75 -4.02 -5.84
CA ILE A 40 26.95 -2.63 -6.27
C ILE A 40 27.49 -1.87 -5.06
N ILE A 41 28.73 -1.40 -5.16
CA ILE A 41 29.47 -0.73 -4.09
C ILE A 41 29.77 0.73 -4.53
N PRO A 42 29.73 1.71 -3.61
CA PRO A 42 30.10 3.08 -3.94
C PRO A 42 31.56 3.18 -4.43
N LYS A 43 31.81 4.01 -5.44
CA LYS A 43 33.15 4.15 -6.07
C LYS A 43 34.24 4.65 -5.13
N LYS A 44 33.88 5.38 -4.08
CA LYS A 44 34.82 6.01 -3.12
C LYS A 44 35.16 5.11 -1.93
N VAL A 45 34.76 3.85 -1.94
CA VAL A 45 35.00 2.92 -0.83
C VAL A 45 36.49 2.59 -0.74
N ALA A 46 37.06 2.71 0.45
CA ALA A 46 38.46 2.41 0.73
C ALA A 46 38.75 0.90 0.67
N LYS A 47 40.01 0.53 0.42
CA LYS A 47 40.47 -0.89 0.43
C LYS A 47 40.34 -1.56 1.80
N GLU A 48 40.31 -0.75 2.86
CA GLU A 48 40.10 -1.19 4.24
C GLU A 48 38.64 -1.47 4.55
N ALA A 49 37.72 -1.25 3.60
CA ALA A 49 36.31 -1.53 3.84
C ALA A 49 36.07 -3.03 4.11
N ARG A 50 35.17 -3.31 5.04
CA ARG A 50 34.84 -4.66 5.48
C ARG A 50 33.34 -4.86 5.54
N ILE A 51 32.90 -6.07 5.20
CA ILE A 51 31.52 -6.48 5.40
C ILE A 51 31.38 -7.00 6.83
N VAL A 52 30.60 -6.29 7.64
CA VAL A 52 30.37 -6.57 9.06
C VAL A 52 28.94 -7.02 9.30
N SER A 53 28.72 -7.77 10.39
CA SER A 53 27.40 -8.18 10.84
C SER A 53 26.97 -7.30 12.02
N LEU A 54 25.95 -6.45 11.83
CA LEU A 54 25.43 -5.56 12.88
C LEU A 54 23.94 -5.85 13.12
N PRO A 55 23.40 -5.59 14.32
CA PRO A 55 21.98 -5.75 14.56
C PRO A 55 21.17 -4.83 13.64
N ASN A 56 20.08 -5.35 13.08
CA ASN A 56 19.13 -4.49 12.36
C ASN A 56 18.40 -3.58 13.35
N PRO A 57 18.27 -2.28 13.06
CA PRO A 57 17.72 -1.33 14.02
C PRO A 57 16.23 -1.53 14.32
N ARG A 58 15.48 -2.22 13.47
CA ARG A 58 14.05 -2.48 13.65
C ARG A 58 13.73 -3.78 14.38
N TYR A 59 14.53 -4.82 14.19
CA TYR A 59 14.22 -6.18 14.66
C TYR A 59 15.39 -6.90 15.33
N SER A 60 16.51 -6.21 15.55
CA SER A 60 17.70 -6.67 16.29
C SER A 60 18.35 -7.96 15.78
N LYS A 61 17.98 -8.45 14.59
CA LYS A 61 18.62 -9.62 13.97
C LYS A 61 19.89 -9.20 13.25
N PRO A 62 20.93 -10.04 13.23
CA PRO A 62 22.16 -9.73 12.50
C PRO A 62 21.91 -9.53 11.01
N THR A 63 22.37 -8.39 10.49
CA THR A 63 22.29 -7.99 9.08
C THR A 63 23.66 -7.50 8.61
N ARG A 64 23.92 -7.65 7.30
CA ARG A 64 25.22 -7.32 6.72
C ARG A 64 25.26 -5.83 6.36
N TYR A 65 26.33 -5.16 6.75
CA TYR A 65 26.66 -3.79 6.39
C TYR A 65 28.06 -3.74 5.79
N LEU A 66 28.32 -2.75 4.93
CA LEU A 66 29.66 -2.40 4.48
C LEU A 66 30.15 -1.23 5.32
N LEU A 67 31.23 -1.46 6.07
CA LEU A 67 31.89 -0.47 6.89
C LEU A 67 33.08 0.09 6.12
N CYS A 68 33.08 1.39 5.84
CA CYS A 68 34.20 2.11 5.26
C CYS A 68 34.69 3.18 6.24
N PRO A 69 35.96 3.14 6.70
CA PRO A 69 36.50 4.12 7.64
C PRO A 69 36.38 5.58 7.18
N ASP A 70 36.45 5.81 5.86
CA ASP A 70 36.48 7.17 5.30
C ASP A 70 35.10 7.66 4.85
N THR A 71 34.24 6.77 4.35
CA THR A 71 32.97 7.15 3.73
C THR A 71 31.74 6.76 4.55
N GLY A 72 31.93 6.06 5.67
CA GLY A 72 30.87 5.71 6.63
C GLY A 72 30.30 4.31 6.45
N ILE A 73 29.06 4.14 6.90
CA ILE A 73 28.35 2.85 6.94
C ILE A 73 27.37 2.77 5.77
N TYR A 74 27.30 1.60 5.14
CA TYR A 74 26.34 1.31 4.09
C TYR A 74 25.55 0.05 4.43
N GLU A 75 24.24 0.10 4.22
CA GLU A 75 23.38 -1.08 4.33
C GLU A 75 23.29 -1.80 2.99
N PHE A 76 23.15 -3.12 3.01
CA PHE A 76 22.92 -3.89 1.79
C PHE A 76 21.42 -4.10 1.54
N THR A 77 20.91 -3.45 0.50
CA THR A 77 19.56 -3.72 -0.02
C THR A 77 19.61 -4.86 -1.02
N LYS A 78 18.83 -5.92 -0.78
CA LYS A 78 18.73 -7.07 -1.69
C LYS A 78 17.64 -6.82 -2.74
N ILE A 79 18.04 -6.75 -4.00
CA ILE A 79 17.14 -6.76 -5.16
C ILE A 79 17.06 -8.20 -5.65
N ALA A 80 15.89 -8.82 -5.48
CA ALA A 80 15.64 -10.19 -5.91
C ALA A 80 14.52 -10.22 -6.95
N ALA A 81 14.62 -11.14 -7.91
CA ALA A 81 13.55 -11.41 -8.84
C ALA A 81 12.32 -11.98 -8.09
N PRO A 82 11.09 -11.69 -8.55
CA PRO A 82 9.90 -12.37 -8.03
C PRO A 82 10.05 -13.88 -8.17
N LYS A 83 9.67 -14.65 -7.14
CA LYS A 83 9.75 -16.12 -7.15
C LYS A 83 8.96 -16.76 -8.30
N THR A 84 7.99 -16.03 -8.86
CA THR A 84 7.14 -16.43 -9.99
C THR A 84 7.84 -16.32 -11.34
N THR A 85 8.95 -15.58 -11.44
CA THR A 85 9.70 -15.40 -12.67
C THR A 85 11.17 -15.76 -12.43
N PRO A 86 11.59 -16.99 -12.74
CA PRO A 86 12.96 -17.41 -12.51
C PRO A 86 13.92 -16.55 -13.34
N ARG A 87 14.95 -16.03 -12.69
CA ARG A 87 16.03 -15.25 -13.30
C ARG A 87 17.37 -15.71 -12.75
N SER A 88 18.40 -15.67 -13.58
CA SER A 88 19.79 -16.02 -13.25
C SER A 88 20.75 -14.96 -13.82
N TRP A 89 21.98 -14.93 -13.31
CA TRP A 89 23.07 -14.16 -13.91
C TRP A 89 24.02 -15.10 -14.64
N LEU A 90 24.50 -14.65 -15.80
CA LEU A 90 25.70 -15.18 -16.44
C LEU A 90 26.82 -14.19 -16.12
N ILE A 91 27.84 -14.66 -15.41
CA ILE A 91 28.96 -13.85 -14.93
C ILE A 91 30.21 -14.34 -15.62
N GLU A 92 30.83 -13.45 -16.39
CA GLU A 92 32.10 -13.70 -17.02
C GLU A 92 33.21 -13.13 -16.14
N THR A 93 34.15 -13.99 -15.74
CA THR A 93 35.39 -13.54 -15.07
C THR A 93 36.54 -13.62 -16.08
N PRO A 94 37.12 -12.49 -16.50
CA PRO A 94 38.27 -12.51 -17.39
C PRO A 94 39.47 -13.13 -16.66
N ALA A 95 40.19 -14.02 -17.36
CA ALA A 95 41.38 -14.66 -16.82
C ALA A 95 42.43 -13.58 -16.44
N GLY A 96 42.74 -13.47 -15.14
CA GLY A 96 43.81 -12.60 -14.64
C GLY A 96 43.46 -11.68 -13.46
N ASN A 97 42.22 -11.68 -12.94
CA ASN A 97 41.80 -10.75 -11.87
C ASN A 97 41.42 -11.42 -10.54
N LEU A 98 41.67 -12.73 -10.41
CA LEU A 98 41.54 -13.47 -9.16
C LEU A 98 42.92 -14.01 -8.81
N ASP A 99 43.42 -13.66 -7.62
CA ASP A 99 44.62 -14.21 -7.00
C ASP A 99 44.45 -15.72 -6.75
N ARG A 100 44.43 -16.51 -7.83
CA ARG A 100 44.49 -17.95 -7.78
C ARG A 100 45.94 -18.34 -7.98
N LEU A 101 46.62 -18.66 -6.87
CA LEU A 101 47.78 -19.53 -6.87
C LEU A 101 47.33 -20.88 -7.43
N GLU A 102 47.46 -21.05 -8.74
CA GLU A 102 47.80 -22.29 -9.45
C GLU A 102 47.64 -22.02 -10.96
N PRO A 103 48.74 -21.95 -11.74
CA PRO A 103 48.65 -21.82 -13.18
C PRO A 103 48.26 -23.18 -13.77
N LYS A 104 47.01 -23.32 -14.23
CA LYS A 104 46.68 -24.32 -15.24
C LYS A 104 46.50 -23.62 -16.58
N ASP A 105 47.26 -24.12 -17.54
CA ASP A 105 47.33 -23.71 -18.94
C ASP A 105 45.99 -23.32 -19.56
N GLY A 106 46.01 -22.20 -20.29
CA GLY A 106 44.94 -21.74 -21.17
C GLY A 106 44.21 -20.50 -20.65
N LEU A 107 44.12 -19.46 -21.49
CA LEU A 107 43.21 -18.31 -21.35
C LEU A 107 41.75 -18.81 -21.41
N GLN A 108 41.29 -19.52 -20.39
CA GLN A 108 39.89 -19.89 -20.26
C GLN A 108 39.15 -18.76 -19.55
N VAL A 109 38.25 -18.13 -20.31
CA VAL A 109 37.18 -17.32 -19.75
C VAL A 109 36.36 -18.21 -18.82
N GLU A 110 36.40 -17.95 -17.52
CA GLU A 110 35.61 -18.69 -16.55
C GLU A 110 34.23 -18.03 -16.47
N ALA A 111 33.22 -18.67 -17.07
CA ALA A 111 31.84 -18.22 -17.03
C ALA A 111 31.06 -18.99 -15.97
N HIS A 112 30.43 -18.26 -15.05
CA HIS A 112 29.62 -18.81 -13.97
C HIS A 112 28.14 -18.45 -14.19
N VAL A 113 27.26 -19.42 -13.98
CA VAL A 113 25.81 -19.18 -13.96
C VAL A 113 25.31 -19.31 -12.52
N THR A 114 24.67 -18.26 -12.00
CA THR A 114 24.12 -18.29 -10.64
C THR A 114 22.68 -18.77 -10.62
N ASN A 115 22.34 -19.61 -9.64
CA ASN A 115 20.97 -20.00 -9.35
C ASN A 115 20.28 -18.85 -8.60
N GLY A 116 19.71 -17.90 -9.35
CA GLY A 116 19.06 -16.70 -8.83
C GLY A 116 19.67 -15.41 -9.35
N ALA A 117 18.85 -14.36 -9.41
CA ALA A 117 19.23 -13.02 -9.87
C ALA A 117 19.39 -12.03 -8.71
N ASP A 118 19.85 -12.51 -7.56
CA ASP A 118 20.05 -11.68 -6.37
C ASP A 118 21.17 -10.66 -6.62
N LEU A 119 20.84 -9.38 -6.47
CA LEU A 119 21.75 -8.24 -6.58
C LEU A 119 21.74 -7.47 -5.24
N PHE A 120 22.91 -7.26 -4.65
CA PHE A 120 23.04 -6.52 -3.40
C PHE A 120 23.56 -5.11 -3.67
N VAL A 121 22.86 -4.09 -3.19
CA VAL A 121 23.24 -2.68 -3.38
C VAL A 121 23.63 -2.08 -2.04
N ALA A 122 24.85 -1.58 -1.93
CA ALA A 122 25.30 -0.82 -0.76
C ALA A 122 24.78 0.62 -0.83
N THR A 123 23.77 0.92 -0.03
CA THR A 123 23.18 2.26 0.08
C THR A 123 23.70 2.98 1.32
N PRO A 124 23.98 4.29 1.25
CA PRO A 124 24.43 5.05 2.43
C PRO A 124 23.42 4.91 3.56
N PHE A 125 23.92 4.57 4.75
CA PHE A 125 23.11 4.31 5.92
C PHE A 125 23.47 5.30 7.02
N ASP A 126 22.47 5.86 7.70
CA ASP A 126 22.71 6.76 8.81
C ASP A 126 22.97 5.95 10.11
N PRO A 127 24.18 6.03 10.69
CA PRO A 127 24.55 5.32 11.91
C PRO A 127 23.61 5.59 13.09
N LEU A 128 22.90 6.72 13.07
CA LEU A 128 21.89 7.07 14.06
C LEU A 128 20.93 5.90 14.35
N PHE A 129 20.43 5.25 13.31
CA PHE A 129 19.42 4.20 13.49
C PHE A 129 19.99 2.97 14.18
N LEU A 130 21.29 2.67 14.05
CA LEU A 130 21.93 1.57 14.79
C LEU A 130 22.01 1.87 16.29
N LEU A 131 22.08 3.14 16.68
CA LEU A 131 22.22 3.57 18.08
C LEU A 131 20.88 3.58 18.82
N VAL A 132 19.80 3.90 18.11
CA VAL A 132 18.46 4.10 18.67
C VAL A 132 17.99 2.93 19.55
N PRO A 133 18.13 1.64 19.18
CA PRO A 133 17.74 0.51 20.03
C PRO A 133 18.47 0.44 21.37
N GLY A 134 19.76 0.78 21.39
CA GLY A 134 20.59 0.78 22.60
C GLY A 134 20.22 1.92 23.54
N LEU A 135 19.96 3.09 22.96
CA LEU A 135 19.56 4.29 23.69
C LEU A 135 18.13 4.23 24.25
N LEU A 136 17.26 3.45 23.61
CA LEU A 136 15.86 3.26 24.03
C LEU A 136 15.69 2.11 25.03
N SER A 137 16.66 1.20 25.15
CA SER A 137 16.58 0.06 26.06
C SER A 137 16.98 0.45 27.49
N PRO A 138 16.07 0.43 28.48
CA PRO A 138 16.48 0.30 29.88
C PRO A 138 16.67 -1.20 30.18
N PRO A 139 17.87 -1.68 30.57
CA PRO A 139 18.07 -3.09 30.87
C PRO A 139 17.33 -3.60 32.12
N ASN A 140 16.54 -2.78 32.86
CA ASN A 140 15.86 -3.25 34.08
C ASN A 140 14.66 -2.43 34.61
N ALA A 141 14.03 -1.56 33.81
CA ALA A 141 12.94 -0.72 34.31
C ALA A 141 11.58 -1.43 34.21
N LYS A 142 11.13 -2.06 35.29
CA LYS A 142 9.74 -2.55 35.45
C LYS A 142 8.72 -1.41 35.64
N THR A 143 9.14 -0.16 35.56
CA THR A 143 8.27 1.01 35.76
C THR A 143 8.54 2.10 34.71
N PRO A 144 7.50 2.66 34.09
CA PRO A 144 7.59 3.60 32.96
C PRO A 144 8.12 5.00 33.34
N GLU A 145 8.49 5.25 34.61
CA GLU A 145 8.91 6.57 35.11
C GLU A 145 10.33 6.59 35.70
N THR A 146 11.11 5.52 35.56
CA THR A 146 12.52 5.57 35.97
C THR A 146 13.30 6.42 34.98
N LYS A 147 13.56 7.68 35.39
CA LYS A 147 14.43 8.66 34.71
C LYS A 147 15.59 7.96 34.01
N ARG A 148 15.63 8.00 32.68
CA ARG A 148 16.77 7.52 31.88
C ARG A 148 18.03 8.17 32.45
N LEU A 149 18.95 7.36 32.98
CA LEU A 149 20.20 7.82 33.56
C LEU A 149 21.12 8.32 32.44
N PHE A 150 22.02 9.24 32.79
CA PHE A 150 23.15 9.58 31.93
C PHE A 150 24.14 8.41 32.00
N LEU A 151 24.46 7.84 30.83
CA LEU A 151 25.38 6.70 30.70
C LEU A 151 26.54 7.06 29.77
N SER A 152 27.67 6.38 29.90
CA SER A 152 28.82 6.59 29.00
C SER A 152 28.49 6.15 27.57
N SER A 153 29.32 6.53 26.61
CA SER A 153 29.19 5.99 25.25
C SER A 153 29.35 4.47 25.19
N ASP A 154 30.24 3.93 26.02
CA ASP A 154 30.54 2.49 26.03
C ASP A 154 29.38 1.68 26.60
N ASP A 155 28.68 2.17 27.63
CA ASP A 155 27.48 1.51 28.17
C ASP A 155 26.39 1.33 27.09
N HIS A 156 26.20 2.35 26.24
CA HIS A 156 25.24 2.29 25.13
C HIS A 156 25.70 1.31 24.03
N PHE A 157 27.00 1.25 23.74
CA PHE A 157 27.55 0.30 22.76
C PHE A 157 27.49 -1.15 23.25
N ASP A 158 27.67 -1.38 24.55
CA ASP A 158 27.55 -2.69 25.16
C ASP A 158 26.10 -3.20 25.13
N ALA A 159 25.13 -2.30 25.35
CA ALA A 159 23.71 -2.63 25.20
C ALA A 159 23.33 -3.07 23.76
N LEU A 160 24.05 -2.57 22.75
CA LEU A 160 23.86 -2.93 21.34
C LEU A 160 24.62 -4.21 20.93
N SER A 161 25.63 -4.59 21.72
CA SER A 161 26.52 -5.69 21.39
C SER A 161 25.84 -7.02 21.65
N THR A 162 25.53 -7.74 20.57
CA THR A 162 25.05 -9.13 20.63
C THR A 162 26.21 -10.08 20.30
N SER A 163 26.15 -11.32 20.80
CA SER A 163 27.19 -12.35 20.59
C SER A 163 27.51 -12.68 19.13
N SER A 164 26.64 -12.28 18.18
CA SER A 164 26.80 -12.48 16.74
C SER A 164 27.11 -11.19 15.97
N SER A 165 27.30 -10.08 16.68
CA SER A 165 27.60 -8.78 16.10
C SER A 165 29.11 -8.52 16.08
N HIS A 166 29.56 -7.88 15.00
CA HIS A 166 30.91 -7.35 14.85
C HIS A 166 31.01 -5.89 15.31
N LEU A 167 30.10 -5.42 16.16
CA LEU A 167 30.09 -4.02 16.63
C LEU A 167 31.37 -3.66 17.38
N SER A 168 31.84 -4.52 18.28
CA SER A 168 33.09 -4.32 19.01
C SER A 168 34.31 -4.20 18.09
N GLU A 169 34.34 -4.94 16.98
CA GLU A 169 35.37 -4.83 15.96
C GLU A 169 35.25 -3.52 15.16
N ALA A 170 34.03 -3.10 14.82
CA ALA A 170 33.80 -1.81 14.16
C ALA A 170 34.26 -0.63 15.03
N LEU A 171 34.05 -0.71 16.34
CA LEU A 171 34.44 0.31 17.31
C LEU A 171 35.95 0.41 17.54
N ARG A 172 36.75 -0.60 17.17
CA ARG A 172 38.23 -0.50 17.19
C ARG A 172 38.74 0.56 16.21
N CYS A 173 37.96 0.91 15.20
CA CYS A 173 38.31 1.98 14.27
C CYS A 173 37.93 3.36 14.88
N PRO A 174 38.90 4.25 15.17
CA PRO A 174 38.60 5.52 15.83
C PRO A 174 37.67 6.42 15.02
N LYS A 175 37.76 6.40 13.69
CA LYS A 175 36.90 7.17 12.78
C LYS A 175 35.43 6.75 12.90
N ILE A 176 35.18 5.45 12.97
CA ILE A 176 33.81 4.91 13.09
C ILE A 176 33.25 5.19 14.48
N ARG A 177 34.06 5.01 15.53
CA ARG A 177 33.68 5.35 16.89
C ARG A 177 33.29 6.83 17.02
N ALA A 178 34.15 7.74 16.57
CA ALA A 178 33.87 9.18 16.59
C ALA A 178 32.59 9.54 15.81
N LEU A 179 32.34 8.86 14.69
CA LEU A 179 31.13 9.04 13.90
C LEU A 179 29.88 8.56 14.65
N LEU A 180 29.93 7.43 15.37
CA LEU A 180 28.81 6.97 16.20
C LEU A 180 28.57 7.90 17.40
N GLU A 181 29.62 8.32 18.10
CA GLU A 181 29.53 9.26 19.23
C GLU A 181 28.96 10.62 18.81
N SER A 182 29.40 11.16 17.66
CA SER A 182 28.86 12.41 17.11
C SER A 182 27.37 12.29 16.77
N ARG A 183 26.93 11.15 16.21
CA ARG A 183 25.51 10.92 15.94
C ARG A 183 24.72 10.71 17.25
N MET A 184 25.31 10.07 18.26
CA MET A 184 24.69 9.92 19.58
C MET A 184 24.46 11.26 20.28
N GLU A 185 25.44 12.18 20.20
CA GLU A 185 25.34 13.54 20.71
C GLU A 185 24.19 14.33 20.07
N SER A 186 23.89 14.09 18.79
CA SER A 186 22.82 14.80 18.08
C SER A 186 21.41 14.49 18.61
N ILE A 187 21.18 13.29 19.15
CA ILE A 187 19.87 12.86 19.67
C ILE A 187 19.79 12.77 21.20
N SER A 188 20.92 12.93 21.88
CA SER A 188 21.01 12.82 23.33
C SER A 188 21.24 14.19 23.97
N ASP A 189 20.81 14.33 25.22
CA ASP A 189 21.34 15.35 26.12
C ASP A 189 22.71 14.88 26.61
N THR A 190 23.70 15.77 26.56
CA THR A 190 25.07 15.49 26.99
C THR A 190 25.39 16.23 28.27
N VAL A 191 26.14 15.58 29.16
CA VAL A 191 26.71 16.16 30.38
C VAL A 191 28.16 15.70 30.48
N ASP A 192 29.07 16.62 30.76
CA ASP A 192 30.48 16.32 30.99
C ASP A 192 30.67 15.84 32.43
N ALA A 193 31.13 14.59 32.60
CA ALA A 193 31.40 13.98 33.90
C ALA A 193 32.91 13.75 34.08
N GLY A 194 33.67 14.85 34.14
CA GLY A 194 35.14 14.79 34.25
C GLY A 194 35.79 14.59 32.88
N GLU A 195 36.34 13.40 32.62
CA GLU A 195 37.03 13.07 31.37
C GLU A 195 36.12 12.43 30.31
N GLU A 196 34.90 12.05 30.69
CA GLU A 196 33.98 11.31 29.83
C GLU A 196 32.65 12.05 29.64
N LYS A 197 32.11 11.99 28.42
CA LYS A 197 30.78 12.51 28.10
C LYS A 197 29.73 11.46 28.43
N MET A 198 28.71 11.87 29.17
CA MET A 198 27.55 11.02 29.43
C MET A 198 26.37 11.46 28.60
N TYR A 199 25.61 10.47 28.11
CA TYR A 199 24.53 10.64 27.15
C TYR A 199 23.22 10.12 27.73
N ARG A 200 22.16 10.92 27.55
CA ARG A 200 20.78 10.52 27.84
C ARG A 200 19.90 10.81 26.64
N LEU A 201 19.17 9.83 26.13
CA LEU A 201 18.30 10.01 24.97
C LEU A 201 17.23 11.08 25.22
N SER A 202 17.15 12.05 24.32
CA SER A 202 16.11 13.09 24.30
C SER A 202 15.11 12.80 23.18
N GLU A 203 13.87 12.46 23.54
CA GLU A 203 12.83 12.11 22.57
C GLU A 203 12.50 13.29 21.64
N LYS A 204 12.55 14.52 22.17
CA LYS A 204 12.38 15.75 21.38
C LYS A 204 13.45 15.88 20.30
N LYS A 205 14.74 15.70 20.65
CA LYS A 205 15.84 15.76 19.68
C LYS A 205 15.73 14.64 18.64
N LEU A 206 15.34 13.43 19.06
CA LEU A 206 15.13 12.30 18.17
C LEU A 206 14.03 12.59 17.13
N VAL A 207 12.88 13.11 17.56
CA VAL A 207 11.78 13.49 16.65
C VAL A 207 12.24 14.56 15.66
N LEU A 208 12.95 15.60 16.14
CA LEU A 208 13.46 16.67 15.29
C LEU A 208 14.47 16.17 14.24
N GLU A 209 15.37 15.26 14.63
CA GLU A 209 16.36 14.68 13.72
C GLU A 209 15.69 13.78 12.66
N ILE A 210 14.71 12.97 13.05
CA ILE A 210 13.91 12.16 12.11
C ILE A 210 13.09 13.07 11.18
N LEU A 211 12.51 14.15 11.71
CA LEU A 211 11.79 15.14 10.91
C LEU A 211 12.69 15.86 9.91
N SER A 212 13.91 16.22 10.30
CA SER A 212 14.91 16.78 9.41
C SER A 212 15.21 15.83 8.24
N LYS A 213 15.35 14.52 8.52
CA LYS A 213 15.52 13.49 7.48
C LYS A 213 14.29 13.34 6.60
N ALA A 214 13.11 13.36 7.19
CA ALA A 214 11.85 13.29 6.46
C ALA A 214 11.67 14.51 5.52
N ARG A 215 12.06 15.71 5.95
CA ARG A 215 12.11 16.92 5.11
C ARG A 215 13.12 16.79 3.98
N SER A 216 14.32 16.27 4.25
CA SER A 216 15.32 16.03 3.21
C SER A 216 14.85 15.01 2.17
N MET A 217 14.14 13.97 2.62
CA MET A 217 13.56 12.97 1.75
C MET A 217 12.37 13.52 0.94
N SER A 218 11.54 14.36 1.54
CA SER A 218 10.42 14.98 0.84
C SER A 218 10.88 16.05 -0.17
N SER A 219 11.96 16.78 0.11
CA SER A 219 12.52 17.80 -0.81
C SER A 219 13.25 17.19 -2.00
N LYS A 220 13.93 16.04 -1.81
CA LYS A 220 14.59 15.29 -2.91
C LYS A 220 13.60 14.50 -3.76
N GLY A 221 12.33 14.44 -3.34
CA GLY A 221 11.27 13.68 -3.99
C GLY A 221 11.17 12.25 -3.46
N LEU A 222 9.94 11.79 -3.26
CA LEU A 222 9.65 10.37 -3.03
C LEU A 222 9.65 9.62 -4.37
N PRO A 223 9.90 8.30 -4.39
CA PRO A 223 9.74 7.51 -5.60
C PRO A 223 8.35 7.69 -6.22
N ALA A 224 8.26 7.81 -7.55
CA ALA A 224 7.01 8.08 -8.27
C ALA A 224 5.87 7.13 -7.87
N SER A 225 6.19 5.84 -7.69
CA SER A 225 5.23 4.82 -7.26
C SER A 225 4.69 5.03 -5.83
N MET A 226 5.50 5.60 -4.93
CA MET A 226 5.04 5.98 -3.59
C MET A 226 4.20 7.25 -3.65
N GLU A 227 4.61 8.21 -4.47
CA GLU A 227 3.88 9.47 -4.60
C GLU A 227 2.50 9.28 -5.20
N GLU A 228 2.37 8.46 -6.23
CA GLU A 228 1.07 8.14 -6.83
C GLU A 228 0.15 7.42 -5.83
N LYS A 229 0.67 6.40 -5.13
CA LYS A 229 -0.15 5.55 -4.25
C LYS A 229 -0.53 6.21 -2.94
N PHE A 230 0.40 6.90 -2.29
CA PHE A 230 0.21 7.38 -0.93
C PHE A 230 -0.10 8.88 -0.85
N ILE A 231 0.20 9.65 -1.90
CA ILE A 231 -0.08 11.10 -1.93
C ILE A 231 -1.24 11.36 -2.89
N LYS A 232 -1.04 11.18 -4.20
CA LYS A 232 -2.04 11.55 -5.21
C LYS A 232 -3.35 10.80 -5.01
N LYS A 233 -3.31 9.47 -4.97
CA LYS A 233 -4.50 8.63 -4.76
C LYS A 233 -5.14 8.82 -3.38
N ALA A 234 -4.35 9.12 -2.35
CA ALA A 234 -4.88 9.36 -1.00
C ALA A 234 -5.64 10.69 -0.90
N LEU A 235 -5.15 11.71 -1.59
CA LEU A 235 -5.71 13.07 -1.60
C LEU A 235 -6.75 13.29 -2.71
N GLU A 236 -6.93 12.34 -3.62
CA GLU A 236 -7.91 12.39 -4.70
C GLU A 236 -9.35 12.26 -4.16
N ALA A 237 -10.19 13.22 -4.54
CA ALA A 237 -11.60 13.23 -4.20
C ALA A 237 -12.39 12.22 -5.06
N PRO A 238 -13.42 11.55 -4.51
CA PRO A 238 -14.28 10.66 -5.29
C PRO A 238 -15.04 11.44 -6.37
N ILE A 239 -14.97 10.98 -7.62
CA ILE A 239 -15.79 11.52 -8.69
C ILE A 239 -17.24 11.11 -8.45
N GLN A 240 -18.06 12.05 -7.98
CA GLN A 240 -19.52 11.90 -7.96
C GLN A 240 -20.04 12.28 -9.34
N VAL A 241 -20.53 11.31 -10.10
CA VAL A 241 -21.31 11.57 -11.32
C VAL A 241 -22.71 12.00 -10.86
N GLN A 242 -22.92 13.31 -10.68
CA GLN A 242 -24.28 13.83 -10.56
C GLN A 242 -24.97 13.67 -11.91
N LYS A 243 -25.99 12.81 -11.97
CA LYS A 243 -26.84 12.68 -13.15
C LYS A 243 -27.71 13.94 -13.21
N SER A 244 -27.37 14.85 -14.12
CA SER A 244 -28.20 15.99 -14.47
C SER A 244 -29.64 15.53 -14.73
N GLN A 245 -30.59 15.99 -13.92
CA GLN A 245 -32.02 15.86 -14.22
C GLN A 245 -32.29 16.65 -15.51
N ALA A 246 -32.33 15.95 -16.63
CA ALA A 246 -32.83 16.51 -17.88
C ALA A 246 -34.33 16.78 -17.71
N VAL A 247 -34.68 18.05 -17.50
CA VAL A 247 -36.05 18.54 -17.60
C VAL A 247 -36.49 18.34 -19.05
N ALA A 248 -37.47 17.46 -19.25
CA ALA A 248 -38.14 17.26 -20.52
C ALA A 248 -38.95 18.51 -20.87
N VAL A 249 -38.44 19.32 -21.81
CA VAL A 249 -39.23 20.37 -22.46
C VAL A 249 -39.91 19.75 -23.69
N LYS A 250 -41.25 19.85 -23.69
CA LYS A 250 -42.17 19.32 -24.70
C LYS A 250 -42.07 20.13 -26.01
N GLN A 251 -42.10 19.43 -27.14
CA GLN A 251 -42.29 19.97 -28.50
C GLN A 251 -43.77 20.28 -28.80
N ALA A 252 -44.01 21.29 -29.65
CA ALA A 252 -45.14 21.44 -30.58
C ALA A 252 -44.80 22.52 -31.67
N PRO A 253 -45.46 22.58 -32.85
CA PRO A 253 -44.79 22.33 -34.15
C PRO A 253 -44.95 23.39 -35.28
N GLU A 254 -44.15 23.17 -36.35
CA GLU A 254 -44.32 23.44 -37.80
C GLU A 254 -44.36 24.86 -38.41
N THR A 255 -43.47 25.16 -39.39
CA THR A 255 -43.81 25.23 -40.84
C THR A 255 -42.56 25.19 -41.78
N THR A 256 -42.63 24.29 -42.78
CA THR A 256 -42.01 24.15 -44.14
C THR A 256 -40.96 25.16 -44.66
N THR A 257 -39.88 24.81 -45.39
CA THR A 257 -39.81 24.12 -46.70
C THR A 257 -38.36 23.78 -47.10
N ASP A 258 -38.23 22.66 -47.84
CA ASP A 258 -37.27 22.27 -48.89
C ASP A 258 -35.75 22.08 -48.65
N GLY A 259 -35.29 20.88 -49.02
CA GLY A 259 -33.87 20.56 -49.24
C GLY A 259 -33.52 19.07 -49.16
N LEU A 260 -34.01 18.28 -50.12
CA LEU A 260 -33.68 16.87 -50.36
C LEU A 260 -32.16 16.62 -50.53
N ASN A 261 -31.56 15.71 -49.76
CA ASN A 261 -30.80 14.59 -50.33
C ASN A 261 -30.38 13.53 -49.29
N THR A 262 -30.69 12.30 -49.68
CA THR A 262 -30.47 11.03 -49.00
C THR A 262 -29.10 10.47 -49.37
N SER A 263 -28.32 9.98 -48.41
CA SER A 263 -27.58 8.71 -48.55
C SER A 263 -26.98 8.24 -47.22
N THR A 264 -27.48 7.09 -46.78
CA THR A 264 -27.04 6.26 -45.66
C THR A 264 -25.78 5.45 -46.01
N SER A 265 -24.85 5.31 -45.05
CA SER A 265 -23.95 4.14 -44.79
C SER A 265 -22.59 4.63 -44.30
N LYS A 266 -21.82 3.97 -43.44
CA LYS A 266 -21.91 2.81 -42.53
C LYS A 266 -20.59 2.87 -41.73
N ASN A 267 -20.58 2.28 -40.53
CA ASN A 267 -19.38 1.91 -39.76
C ASN A 267 -18.39 1.10 -40.65
N ASP A 268 -17.09 1.03 -40.40
CA ASP A 268 -16.43 0.47 -39.21
C ASP A 268 -14.86 0.66 -39.33
N PRO A 269 -13.98 0.08 -38.48
CA PRO A 269 -12.81 0.74 -37.92
C PRO A 269 -11.47 0.26 -38.54
N GLY A 270 -10.36 0.88 -38.15
CA GLY A 270 -9.02 0.43 -38.56
C GLY A 270 -7.91 0.99 -37.69
N GLU A 271 -7.22 0.09 -37.00
CA GLU A 271 -6.03 0.28 -36.16
C GLU A 271 -4.77 0.69 -36.94
N SER A 272 -3.71 1.00 -36.16
CA SER A 272 -2.27 1.05 -36.51
C SER A 272 -1.74 2.44 -36.87
N GLN A 273 -0.52 2.86 -36.50
CA GLN A 273 0.57 2.30 -35.69
C GLN A 273 1.55 3.46 -35.39
N SER A 274 2.36 3.27 -34.35
CA SER A 274 3.50 4.10 -33.91
C SER A 274 4.50 4.46 -35.01
N SER A 275 5.13 5.64 -34.92
CA SER A 275 6.57 5.79 -35.14
C SER A 275 7.18 7.02 -34.43
N VAL A 276 8.44 6.84 -34.07
CA VAL A 276 9.36 7.63 -33.25
C VAL A 276 10.25 8.50 -34.15
N LEU A 277 10.85 9.58 -33.60
CA LEU A 277 12.23 10.13 -33.81
C LEU A 277 12.22 11.67 -33.73
N THR A 278 12.70 12.28 -32.62
CA THR A 278 14.05 12.83 -32.28
C THR A 278 14.32 14.27 -32.73
N GLU A 279 14.71 15.11 -31.75
CA GLU A 279 15.81 16.12 -31.70
C GLU A 279 15.89 17.19 -32.82
N ASP A 280 16.35 18.42 -32.64
CA ASP A 280 16.78 19.33 -31.57
C ASP A 280 16.93 20.70 -32.29
N SER A 281 16.53 21.81 -31.67
CA SER A 281 17.10 23.12 -32.03
C SER A 281 16.74 24.20 -31.03
N THR A 282 17.82 24.84 -30.62
CA THR A 282 17.99 25.89 -29.62
C THR A 282 17.80 27.30 -30.22
N THR A 283 17.72 28.28 -29.33
CA THR A 283 18.02 29.73 -29.47
C THR A 283 16.86 30.72 -29.69
N THR A 284 16.45 31.32 -28.57
CA THR A 284 16.42 32.77 -28.24
C THR A 284 15.95 33.82 -29.26
N GLY A 285 15.09 34.73 -28.80
CA GLY A 285 15.02 36.11 -29.29
C GLY A 285 13.70 36.80 -28.99
N GLY A 286 13.65 37.62 -27.93
CA GLY A 286 12.44 38.32 -27.49
C GLY A 286 12.00 39.49 -28.35
N SER A 287 10.79 39.98 -28.09
CA SER A 287 10.38 41.38 -28.32
C SER A 287 9.13 41.69 -27.50
N ASN A 288 9.24 42.73 -26.68
CA ASN A 288 8.15 43.47 -26.05
C ASN A 288 7.31 44.19 -27.12
N ALA A 289 6.01 44.33 -26.91
CA ALA A 289 5.32 45.63 -26.86
C ALA A 289 3.84 45.48 -26.49
N SER A 290 3.41 46.45 -25.69
CA SER A 290 2.11 46.65 -25.04
C SER A 290 1.07 47.28 -25.99
N THR A 291 -0.24 47.02 -25.78
CA THR A 291 -1.30 48.06 -25.75
C THR A 291 -2.69 47.51 -25.33
N ALA A 292 -3.17 48.04 -24.21
CA ALA A 292 -4.50 48.57 -23.90
C ALA A 292 -5.82 47.79 -24.23
N ALA A 293 -6.45 47.33 -23.15
CA ALA A 293 -7.82 47.59 -22.68
C ALA A 293 -9.04 47.49 -23.64
N THR A 294 -9.88 46.48 -23.40
CA THR A 294 -11.34 46.65 -23.44
C THR A 294 -11.98 45.86 -22.30
N SER A 295 -12.65 46.59 -21.40
CA SER A 295 -13.54 46.11 -20.36
C SER A 295 -14.83 45.54 -20.94
N VAL A 296 -15.22 44.33 -20.54
CA VAL A 296 -16.64 43.94 -20.48
C VAL A 296 -16.86 43.23 -19.15
N ALA A 297 -17.66 43.87 -18.30
CA ALA A 297 -18.22 43.27 -17.11
C ALA A 297 -19.42 42.41 -17.54
N THR A 298 -19.44 41.16 -17.09
CA THR A 298 -20.66 40.38 -16.97
C THR A 298 -20.49 39.45 -15.78
N GLU A 299 -21.15 39.82 -14.68
CA GLU A 299 -21.43 38.93 -13.56
C GLU A 299 -22.37 37.80 -14.01
N SER A 300 -22.32 36.69 -13.25
CA SER A 300 -23.26 35.57 -13.22
C SER A 300 -22.98 34.40 -14.18
N ALA A 301 -22.21 33.44 -13.66
CA ALA A 301 -22.56 32.01 -13.66
C ALA A 301 -21.64 31.28 -12.68
N GLU A 302 -21.87 31.49 -11.38
CA GLU A 302 -21.67 30.42 -10.41
C GLU A 302 -22.64 29.27 -10.76
N GLU A 303 -22.27 28.05 -10.37
CA GLU A 303 -23.01 26.79 -10.56
C GLU A 303 -22.82 26.09 -11.91
N THR A 304 -21.91 25.09 -11.92
CA THR A 304 -22.11 23.69 -12.37
C THR A 304 -20.86 23.03 -12.96
N VAL A 305 -19.69 23.19 -12.35
CA VAL A 305 -18.68 22.10 -12.31
C VAL A 305 -17.85 22.20 -11.02
N TRP A 306 -18.23 21.50 -9.95
CA TRP A 306 -17.29 21.15 -8.86
C TRP A 306 -16.33 20.08 -9.38
N SER A 307 -15.49 20.45 -10.35
CA SER A 307 -14.41 19.62 -10.87
C SER A 307 -13.42 19.37 -9.74
N ALA A 308 -13.16 18.10 -9.45
CA ALA A 308 -12.02 17.56 -8.71
C ALA A 308 -11.40 18.54 -7.70
N ILE A 309 -11.74 18.41 -6.42
CA ILE A 309 -11.01 19.08 -5.34
C ILE A 309 -9.55 18.65 -5.45
N HIS A 310 -8.73 19.49 -6.09
CA HIS A 310 -7.29 19.32 -6.14
C HIS A 310 -6.77 19.78 -4.78
N ALA A 311 -6.18 18.85 -4.02
CA ALA A 311 -5.55 19.17 -2.75
C ALA A 311 -4.54 20.31 -2.95
N SER A 312 -4.55 21.28 -2.03
CA SER A 312 -3.62 22.41 -2.11
C SER A 312 -2.17 21.91 -2.08
N GLY A 313 -1.26 22.71 -2.66
CA GLY A 313 0.17 22.38 -2.66
C GLY A 313 0.73 22.19 -1.24
N GLU A 314 0.19 22.94 -0.28
CA GLU A 314 0.52 22.84 1.14
C GLU A 314 0.09 21.49 1.74
N VAL A 315 -1.17 21.08 1.56
CA VAL A 315 -1.68 19.78 2.04
C VAL A 315 -0.90 18.62 1.41
N THR A 316 -0.54 18.75 0.14
CA THR A 316 0.31 17.77 -0.57
C THR A 316 1.71 17.68 0.05
N SER A 317 2.30 18.82 0.43
CA SER A 317 3.61 18.87 1.09
C SER A 317 3.59 18.28 2.50
N LEU A 318 2.52 18.53 3.26
CA LEU A 318 2.30 17.94 4.59
C LEU A 318 2.10 16.42 4.50
N GLN A 319 1.32 15.96 3.52
CA GLN A 319 1.12 14.53 3.27
C GLN A 319 2.44 13.85 2.86
N ARG A 320 3.24 14.49 1.99
CA ARG A 320 4.59 14.02 1.63
C ARG A 320 5.46 13.86 2.87
N LEU A 321 5.48 14.86 3.76
CA LEU A 321 6.27 14.84 4.98
C LEU A 321 5.79 13.73 5.93
N ARG A 322 4.47 13.59 6.13
CA ARG A 322 3.88 12.54 6.96
C ARG A 322 4.24 11.14 6.45
N ILE A 323 4.17 10.92 5.14
CA ILE A 323 4.54 9.64 4.53
C ILE A 323 6.04 9.39 4.68
N ALA A 324 6.85 10.41 4.47
CA ALA A 324 8.29 10.32 4.61
C ALA A 324 8.69 9.92 6.04
N PHE A 325 8.12 10.58 7.05
CA PHE A 325 8.32 10.24 8.45
C PHE A 325 7.90 8.80 8.75
N ASN A 326 6.69 8.42 8.33
CA ASN A 326 6.17 7.06 8.53
C ASN A 326 7.04 6.00 7.84
N PHE A 327 7.57 6.28 6.65
CA PHE A 327 8.44 5.38 5.92
C PHE A 327 9.74 5.12 6.70
N ILE A 328 10.38 6.17 7.21
CA ILE A 328 11.59 6.07 8.03
C ILE A 328 11.32 5.23 9.28
N CYS A 329 10.27 5.56 10.05
CA CYS A 329 9.93 4.81 11.25
C CYS A 329 9.63 3.35 10.93
N SER A 330 8.87 3.08 9.87
CA SER A 330 8.53 1.70 9.48
C SER A 330 9.73 0.90 8.99
N SER A 331 10.79 1.54 8.49
CA SER A 331 11.96 0.85 7.93
C SER A 331 13.01 0.58 9.00
N TYR A 332 13.24 1.55 9.90
CA TYR A 332 14.43 1.56 10.76
C TYR A 332 14.14 1.61 12.26
N ILE A 333 12.89 1.82 12.69
CA ILE A 333 12.54 1.98 14.10
C ILE A 333 11.62 0.84 14.54
N GLU A 334 11.77 0.40 15.79
CA GLU A 334 10.90 -0.61 16.39
C GLU A 334 9.45 -0.12 16.50
N THR A 335 8.49 -1.05 16.50
CA THR A 335 7.06 -0.71 16.43
C THR A 335 6.54 0.02 17.66
N GLU A 336 7.01 -0.33 18.85
CA GLU A 336 6.58 0.29 20.12
C GLU A 336 7.07 1.74 20.23
N THR A 337 8.27 2.00 19.75
CA THR A 337 8.89 3.32 19.81
C THR A 337 8.34 4.22 18.71
N THR A 338 7.94 3.62 17.58
CA THR A 338 7.22 4.32 16.49
C THR A 338 5.90 4.92 16.96
N THR A 339 5.15 4.28 17.86
CA THR A 339 3.87 4.85 18.34
C THR A 339 4.09 6.07 19.21
N ASN A 340 5.07 6.02 20.12
CA ASN A 340 5.46 7.16 20.95
C ASN A 340 5.94 8.34 20.07
N LEU A 341 6.82 8.07 19.09
CA LEU A 341 7.30 9.12 18.18
C LEU A 341 6.19 9.77 17.34
N LYS A 342 5.11 9.04 17.03
CA LYS A 342 3.94 9.60 16.33
C LYS A 342 3.07 10.47 17.23
N GLU A 343 2.97 10.13 18.51
CA GLU A 343 2.28 10.95 19.51
C GLU A 343 3.03 12.26 19.70
N LEU A 344 4.35 12.19 19.90
CA LEU A 344 5.23 13.37 19.99
C LEU A 344 5.29 14.18 18.69
N LEU A 345 5.00 13.59 17.54
CA LEU A 345 4.88 14.32 16.28
C LEU A 345 3.57 15.12 16.20
N SER A 346 2.51 14.63 16.83
CA SER A 346 1.20 15.30 16.88
C SER A 346 1.23 16.51 17.81
N ASP A 347 2.16 16.53 18.76
CA ASP A 347 2.43 17.69 19.59
C ASP A 347 3.13 18.79 18.76
N LYS A 348 2.53 19.99 18.78
CA LYS A 348 2.96 21.15 18.00
C LYS A 348 4.24 21.77 18.55
N GLU A 349 4.45 21.68 19.86
CA GLU A 349 5.61 22.28 20.52
C GLU A 349 6.92 21.55 20.20
N THR A 350 6.84 20.24 19.98
CA THR A 350 7.98 19.35 19.73
C THR A 350 8.32 19.24 18.25
N SER A 351 7.32 19.18 17.37
CA SER A 351 7.51 18.97 15.94
C SER A 351 7.74 20.27 15.16
N GLY A 352 7.19 21.39 15.65
CA GLY A 352 7.18 22.67 14.96
C GLY A 352 6.45 22.66 13.60
N VAL A 353 5.65 21.62 13.32
CA VAL A 353 4.87 21.48 12.07
C VAL A 353 3.42 21.19 12.43
N ASP A 354 2.52 21.97 11.83
CA ASP A 354 1.08 21.81 12.03
C ASP A 354 0.50 20.85 10.99
N PHE A 355 0.01 19.68 11.42
CA PHE A 355 -0.66 18.70 10.57
C PHE A 355 -2.19 18.87 10.56
N SER A 356 -2.77 19.80 11.33
CA SER A 356 -4.22 20.02 11.38
C SER A 356 -4.84 20.29 10.00
N PRO A 357 -4.25 21.12 9.11
CA PRO A 357 -4.81 21.34 7.76
C PRO A 357 -4.91 20.06 6.92
N LEU A 358 -3.97 19.14 7.11
CA LEU A 358 -3.99 17.85 6.44
C LEU A 358 -5.07 16.93 7.03
N ASP A 359 -5.18 16.87 8.35
CA ASP A 359 -6.17 16.03 9.03
C ASP A 359 -7.60 16.50 8.74
N ASP A 360 -7.85 17.82 8.72
CA ASP A 360 -9.13 18.41 8.33
C ASP A 360 -9.50 18.06 6.88
N TYR A 361 -8.54 18.17 5.95
CA TYR A 361 -8.76 17.79 4.56
C TYR A 361 -9.04 16.29 4.40
N LEU A 362 -8.30 15.44 5.12
CA LEU A 362 -8.53 14.00 5.11
C LEU A 362 -9.90 13.64 5.72
N ALA A 363 -10.36 14.36 6.75
CA ALA A 363 -11.69 14.20 7.34
C ALA A 363 -12.81 14.63 6.37
N GLN A 364 -12.60 15.69 5.59
CA GLN A 364 -13.52 16.08 4.52
C GLN A 364 -13.57 15.02 3.41
N LEU A 365 -12.42 14.48 3.01
CA LEU A 365 -12.37 13.40 2.02
C LEU A 365 -13.05 12.11 2.50
N THR A 366 -12.90 11.73 3.77
CA THR A 366 -13.61 10.55 4.30
C THR A 366 -15.11 10.78 4.35
N LYS A 367 -15.57 11.99 4.69
CA LYS A 367 -16.99 12.37 4.60
C LYS A 367 -17.51 12.28 3.17
N LEU A 368 -16.81 12.83 2.19
CA LEU A 368 -17.19 12.76 0.76
C LEU A 368 -17.17 11.31 0.24
N ARG A 369 -16.23 10.48 0.68
CA ARG A 369 -16.17 9.04 0.36
C ARG A 369 -17.37 8.30 0.95
N ALA A 370 -17.73 8.58 2.20
CA ALA A 370 -18.89 7.98 2.86
C ALA A 370 -20.20 8.40 2.19
N GLU A 371 -20.33 9.67 1.83
CA GLU A 371 -21.48 10.21 1.10
C GLU A 371 -21.59 9.60 -0.30
N ALA A 372 -20.50 9.55 -1.07
CA ALA A 372 -20.52 8.90 -2.38
C ALA A 372 -20.88 7.40 -2.29
N ALA A 373 -20.40 6.70 -1.25
CA ALA A 373 -20.74 5.30 -1.02
C ALA A 373 -22.23 5.13 -0.66
N SER A 374 -22.81 6.03 0.14
CA SER A 374 -24.24 5.98 0.48
C SER A 374 -25.13 6.35 -0.71
N SER A 375 -24.75 7.35 -1.52
CA SER A 375 -25.49 7.71 -2.74
C SER A 375 -25.50 6.59 -3.77
N ARG A 376 -24.36 5.90 -3.98
CA ARG A 376 -24.30 4.71 -4.85
C ARG A 376 -25.19 3.58 -4.33
N SER A 377 -25.14 3.33 -3.03
CA SER A 377 -26.00 2.36 -2.36
C SER A 377 -27.49 2.68 -2.60
N MET A 378 -27.92 3.93 -2.38
CA MET A 378 -29.31 4.35 -2.61
C MET A 378 -29.73 4.29 -4.10
N ALA A 379 -28.84 4.64 -5.04
CA ALA A 379 -29.11 4.55 -6.47
C ALA A 379 -29.26 3.09 -6.96
N ASP A 380 -28.51 2.16 -6.38
CA ASP A 380 -28.61 0.73 -6.69
C ASP A 380 -29.88 0.08 -6.09
N TYR A 381 -30.36 0.55 -4.93
CA TYR A 381 -31.65 0.11 -4.38
C TYR A 381 -32.85 0.62 -5.19
N SER A 382 -32.77 1.81 -5.80
CA SER A 382 -33.85 2.38 -6.61
C SER A 382 -34.12 1.58 -7.90
N ARG A 383 -33.10 0.99 -8.53
CA ARG A 383 -33.29 0.20 -9.76
C ARG A 383 -33.82 -1.21 -9.54
N LYS A 384 -33.72 -1.76 -8.31
CA LYS A 384 -34.18 -3.13 -8.02
C LYS A 384 -35.54 -3.19 -7.33
N ARG A 385 -35.99 -2.15 -6.62
CA ARG A 385 -37.30 -2.19 -5.94
C ARG A 385 -38.51 -1.84 -6.80
N MET A 386 -38.36 -1.03 -7.85
CA MET A 386 -39.50 -0.68 -8.71
C MET A 386 -40.06 -1.87 -9.51
N LEU A 387 -39.29 -2.97 -9.64
CA LEU A 387 -39.77 -4.18 -10.33
C LEU A 387 -40.34 -5.22 -9.36
N ASP A 388 -39.95 -5.20 -8.09
CA ASP A 388 -40.31 -6.23 -7.10
C ASP A 388 -41.48 -5.79 -6.21
N GLU A 389 -41.62 -4.50 -5.87
CA GLU A 389 -42.75 -4.02 -5.05
C GLU A 389 -44.11 -4.21 -5.76
N GLU A 390 -44.19 -3.97 -7.07
CA GLU A 390 -45.43 -4.18 -7.85
C GLU A 390 -45.78 -5.68 -7.98
N GLU A 391 -44.78 -6.56 -8.10
CA GLU A 391 -45.00 -8.00 -8.19
C GLU A 391 -45.30 -8.63 -6.81
N GLU A 392 -44.73 -8.08 -5.73
CA GLU A 392 -44.95 -8.55 -4.36
C GLU A 392 -46.31 -8.07 -3.81
N GLU A 393 -46.76 -6.85 -4.14
CA GLU A 393 -48.15 -6.41 -3.89
C GLU A 393 -49.17 -7.25 -4.68
N ALA A 394 -48.90 -7.55 -5.96
CA ALA A 394 -49.78 -8.40 -6.76
C ALA A 394 -49.85 -9.85 -6.24
N ARG A 395 -48.75 -10.38 -5.68
CA ARG A 395 -48.74 -11.71 -5.03
C ARG A 395 -49.43 -11.69 -3.66
N ALA A 396 -49.31 -10.61 -2.89
CA ALA A 396 -50.01 -10.45 -1.62
C ALA A 396 -51.52 -10.33 -1.81
N GLU A 397 -51.99 -9.56 -2.80
CA GLU A 397 -53.40 -9.49 -3.15
C GLU A 397 -53.94 -10.83 -3.69
N LYS A 398 -53.18 -11.53 -4.54
CA LYS A 398 -53.57 -12.87 -5.02
C LYS A 398 -53.66 -13.88 -3.89
N LYS A 399 -52.74 -13.85 -2.91
CA LYS A 399 -52.84 -14.71 -1.71
C LYS A 399 -54.09 -14.39 -0.90
N ARG A 400 -54.42 -13.11 -0.70
CA ARG A 400 -55.63 -12.71 0.03
C ARG A 400 -56.92 -13.16 -0.67
N LYS A 401 -57.00 -13.03 -2.00
CA LYS A 401 -58.14 -13.50 -2.81
C LYS A 401 -58.28 -15.03 -2.79
N MET A 402 -57.16 -15.76 -2.90
CA MET A 402 -57.19 -17.23 -2.83
C MET A 402 -57.57 -17.77 -1.45
N GLU A 403 -57.18 -17.08 -0.36
CA GLU A 403 -57.59 -17.48 0.99
C GLU A 403 -59.10 -17.22 1.22
N GLU A 404 -59.63 -16.11 0.68
CA GLU A 404 -61.06 -15.81 0.76
C GLU A 404 -61.91 -16.81 -0.05
N GLU A 405 -61.46 -17.22 -1.24
CA GLU A 405 -62.13 -18.27 -2.01
C GLU A 405 -62.04 -19.65 -1.34
N LYS A 406 -60.90 -19.99 -0.72
CA LYS A 406 -60.77 -21.24 0.04
C LYS A 406 -61.70 -21.25 1.26
N LYS A 407 -61.87 -20.12 1.95
CA LYS A 407 -62.85 -20.00 3.05
C LYS A 407 -64.28 -20.19 2.54
N LYS A 408 -64.66 -19.60 1.40
CA LYS A 408 -65.98 -19.81 0.77
C LYS A 408 -66.21 -21.27 0.35
N LYS A 409 -65.17 -21.96 -0.16
CA LYS A 409 -65.25 -23.39 -0.53
C LYS A 409 -65.24 -24.34 0.67
N ALA A 410 -64.68 -23.91 1.81
CA ALA A 410 -64.67 -24.67 3.06
C ALA A 410 -65.97 -24.50 3.87
N SER A 411 -66.64 -23.34 3.77
CA SER A 411 -67.94 -23.10 4.41
C SER A 411 -69.12 -23.79 3.72
N GLN A 412 -68.90 -24.41 2.55
CA GLN A 412 -69.95 -25.11 1.80
C GLN A 412 -69.97 -26.60 2.21
N THR A 413 -71.07 -27.02 2.83
CA THR A 413 -71.29 -28.39 3.31
C THR A 413 -71.39 -29.38 2.15
N LEU A 414 -71.03 -30.66 2.39
CA LEU A 414 -71.02 -31.72 1.37
C LEU A 414 -72.37 -31.88 0.65
N GLY A 415 -73.49 -31.64 1.34
CA GLY A 415 -74.83 -31.66 0.76
C GLY A 415 -75.05 -30.61 -0.34
N VAL A 416 -74.52 -29.38 -0.16
CA VAL A 416 -74.66 -28.32 -1.16
C VAL A 416 -73.78 -28.61 -2.39
N LYS A 417 -72.58 -29.18 -2.20
CA LYS A 417 -71.70 -29.63 -3.30
C LYS A 417 -72.29 -30.81 -4.09
N ALA A 418 -73.07 -31.68 -3.44
CA ALA A 418 -73.76 -32.78 -4.11
C ALA A 418 -74.98 -32.29 -4.91
N LEU A 419 -75.70 -31.27 -4.42
CA LEU A 419 -76.82 -30.63 -5.12
C LEU A 419 -76.38 -29.83 -6.35
N GLU A 420 -75.21 -29.18 -6.29
CA GLU A 420 -74.64 -28.41 -7.41
C GLU A 420 -74.27 -29.30 -8.62
N LYS A 421 -74.00 -30.59 -8.39
CA LYS A 421 -73.69 -31.58 -9.43
C LYS A 421 -74.91 -32.17 -10.13
N VAL A 422 -76.13 -31.90 -9.64
CA VAL A 422 -77.34 -32.41 -10.27
C VAL A 422 -77.70 -31.53 -11.47
N ASN A 423 -77.87 -32.13 -12.64
CA ASN A 423 -78.20 -31.42 -13.86
C ASN A 423 -79.64 -30.86 -13.77
N THR A 424 -79.79 -29.58 -13.43
CA THR A 424 -81.08 -28.90 -13.30
C THR A 424 -81.71 -28.51 -14.65
N LYS A 425 -81.10 -28.91 -15.76
CA LYS A 425 -81.56 -28.59 -17.13
C LYS A 425 -82.81 -29.40 -17.46
N GLY A 426 -83.98 -28.76 -17.36
CA GLY A 426 -85.30 -29.34 -17.64
C GLY A 426 -86.27 -29.35 -16.45
N MET A 427 -85.81 -29.02 -15.24
CA MET A 427 -86.70 -28.82 -14.09
C MET A 427 -87.29 -27.41 -14.11
N LYS A 428 -88.63 -27.30 -14.04
CA LYS A 428 -89.34 -26.03 -13.98
C LYS A 428 -89.06 -25.35 -12.64
N LYS A 429 -88.61 -24.09 -12.67
CA LYS A 429 -88.25 -23.36 -11.44
C LYS A 429 -89.52 -23.09 -10.63
N MET A 430 -89.44 -23.18 -9.30
CA MET A 430 -90.58 -22.92 -8.40
C MET A 430 -91.21 -21.54 -8.63
N THR A 431 -90.45 -20.55 -9.11
CA THR A 431 -90.95 -19.22 -9.49
C THR A 431 -91.90 -19.23 -10.68
N ASP A 432 -91.87 -20.25 -11.54
CA ASP A 432 -92.80 -20.39 -12.66
C ASP A 432 -94.18 -20.94 -12.25
N PHE A 433 -94.31 -21.48 -11.03
CA PHE A 433 -95.59 -21.96 -10.48
C PHE A 433 -96.39 -20.87 -9.75
N PHE A 434 -95.75 -19.76 -9.38
CA PHE A 434 -96.39 -18.63 -8.68
C PHE A 434 -96.65 -17.41 -9.57
N LYS A 435 -96.54 -17.57 -10.90
CA LYS A 435 -97.01 -16.55 -11.84
C LYS A 435 -98.53 -16.53 -11.81
N LYS A 436 -99.10 -15.45 -11.26
CA LYS A 436 -100.54 -15.18 -11.13
C LYS A 436 -101.20 -15.28 -12.51
N LYS A 437 -102.30 -16.04 -12.61
CA LYS A 437 -103.18 -16.03 -13.80
C LYS A 437 -103.93 -14.72 -13.90
#